data_AF-A0A6I4ZKU6-F1
#
_entry.id   AF-A0A6I4ZKU6-F1
#
_cell.length_a   1.000
_cell.length_b   1.000
_cell.length_c   1.000
_cell.angle_alpha   90.00
_cell.angle_beta   90.00
_cell.angle_gamma   90.00
#
_symmetry.space_group_name_H-M   'P 1'
#
loop_
_entity.id
_entity.type
_entity.pdbx_description
1 polymer ?
#
loop_
_entity_poly.entity_id
_entity_poly.type
_entity_poly.pdbx_seq_one_letter_code
_entity_poly.pdbx_strand_id
1 'polypeptide(L)'
;MALASDAAPQALRLSEQEIVKRDWTRIRFGLAIGIMAAGLGAATTILNLYTEFEGIGALDRVPPGQAVLFGIAGALGGFLVGGPASYWLYGVRPTFSLHGRRARRLWVWLLLAVVFVFFYTYVTGGIFLPMARYLFLYLSSVMSVPNVVGRFFDLFTASWLVFGVKNAFFLIGAVPPWPAIGGVVFGPGAWVIDKFSTSSNPRLSKYGPITLATVVSLVAVVFAILGPK
;
A
#
# COMPACT_ATOMS: atom_id res chain seq x y z
N MET A 1 -47.64 42.63 -3.04
CA MET A 1 -46.24 42.79 -2.56
C MET A 1 -45.70 41.39 -2.32
N ALA A 2 -45.17 40.76 -3.36
CA ALA A 2 -44.64 39.39 -3.29
C ALA A 2 -43.16 39.48 -2.90
N LEU A 3 -42.83 39.05 -1.68
CA LEU A 3 -41.45 38.97 -1.21
C LEU A 3 -40.80 37.75 -1.84
N ALA A 4 -39.97 37.98 -2.86
CA ALA A 4 -38.98 37.02 -3.30
C ALA A 4 -37.93 36.85 -2.19
N SER A 5 -37.95 35.74 -1.47
CA SER A 5 -36.89 35.37 -0.52
C SER A 5 -36.29 33.99 -0.78
N ASP A 6 -36.45 33.43 -1.98
CA ASP A 6 -35.87 32.14 -2.39
C ASP A 6 -34.49 32.27 -3.06
N ALA A 7 -33.79 33.39 -2.86
CA ALA A 7 -32.41 33.56 -3.31
C ALA A 7 -31.42 32.96 -2.30
N ALA A 8 -31.56 31.68 -1.97
CA ALA A 8 -30.40 30.92 -1.51
C ALA A 8 -29.39 30.89 -2.67
N PRO A 9 -28.11 31.25 -2.47
CA PRO A 9 -27.15 31.32 -3.57
C PRO A 9 -27.05 29.94 -4.24
N GLN A 10 -27.42 29.85 -5.51
CA GLN A 10 -27.37 28.67 -6.36
C GLN A 10 -25.97 28.01 -6.44
N ALA A 11 -24.94 28.63 -5.86
CA ALA A 11 -23.56 28.16 -5.85
C ALA A 11 -23.26 26.96 -4.91
N LEU A 12 -24.24 26.47 -4.12
CA LEU A 12 -23.94 25.60 -2.96
C LEU A 12 -24.63 24.24 -2.91
N ARG A 13 -25.42 23.85 -3.92
CA ARG A 13 -26.01 22.50 -4.00
C ARG A 13 -25.45 21.76 -5.21
N LEU A 14 -24.32 21.07 -5.02
CA LEU A 14 -24.03 19.92 -5.89
C LEU A 14 -25.23 18.99 -5.80
N SER A 15 -25.72 18.52 -6.95
CA SER A 15 -26.78 17.51 -6.92
C SER A 15 -26.27 16.28 -6.15
N GLU A 16 -27.13 15.60 -5.40
CA GLU A 16 -26.74 14.39 -4.67
C GLU A 16 -26.04 13.37 -5.59
N GLN A 17 -26.47 13.31 -6.86
CA GLN A 17 -25.87 12.48 -7.90
C GLN A 17 -24.41 12.84 -8.20
N GLU A 18 -24.04 14.12 -8.20
CA GLU A 18 -22.65 14.56 -8.40
C GLU A 18 -21.77 14.24 -7.20
N ILE A 19 -22.31 14.35 -5.99
CA ILE A 19 -21.61 13.96 -4.75
C ILE A 19 -21.32 12.46 -4.79
N VAL A 20 -22.33 11.63 -5.05
CA VAL A 20 -22.21 10.17 -5.16
C VAL A 20 -21.21 9.77 -6.24
N LYS A 21 -21.27 10.39 -7.43
CA LYS A 21 -20.34 10.12 -8.53
C LYS A 21 -18.90 10.48 -8.17
N ARG A 22 -18.68 11.57 -7.42
CA ARG A 22 -17.35 12.00 -6.98
C ARG A 22 -16.79 11.06 -5.91
N ASP A 23 -17.58 10.68 -4.92
CA ASP A 23 -17.17 9.76 -3.87
C ASP A 23 -16.82 8.39 -4.44
N TRP A 24 -17.58 7.94 -5.45
CA TRP A 24 -17.26 6.70 -6.15
C TRP A 24 -15.94 6.80 -6.93
N THR A 25 -15.66 7.94 -7.56
CA THR A 25 -14.35 8.17 -8.21
C THR A 25 -13.20 8.15 -7.20
N ARG A 26 -13.43 8.71 -6.01
CA ARG A 26 -12.46 8.73 -4.91
C ARG A 26 -12.18 7.33 -4.36
N ILE A 27 -13.23 6.54 -4.12
CA ILE A 27 -13.12 5.16 -3.66
C ILE A 27 -12.35 4.32 -4.70
N ARG A 28 -12.71 4.42 -5.99
CA ARG A 28 -12.01 3.69 -7.06
C ARG A 28 -10.53 4.07 -7.15
N PHE A 29 -10.20 5.35 -7.03
CA PHE A 29 -8.82 5.79 -7.03
C PHE A 29 -8.04 5.21 -5.84
N GLY A 30 -8.62 5.30 -4.64
CA GLY A 30 -8.04 4.71 -3.44
C GLY A 30 -7.84 3.20 -3.57
N LEU A 31 -8.84 2.50 -4.13
CA LEU A 31 -8.79 1.07 -4.38
C LEU A 31 -7.69 0.71 -5.39
N ALA A 32 -7.56 1.45 -6.49
CA ALA A 32 -6.53 1.19 -7.50
C ALA A 32 -5.12 1.34 -6.92
N ILE A 33 -4.84 2.43 -6.20
CA ILE A 33 -3.54 2.62 -5.54
C ILE A 33 -3.33 1.56 -4.45
N GLY A 34 -4.37 1.21 -3.69
CA GLY A 34 -4.34 0.15 -2.69
C GLY A 34 -3.98 -1.21 -3.28
N ILE A 35 -4.61 -1.61 -4.40
CA ILE A 35 -4.32 -2.86 -5.11
C ILE A 35 -2.84 -2.89 -5.55
N MET A 36 -2.37 -1.81 -6.18
CA MET A 36 -0.97 -1.72 -6.62
C MET A 36 0.00 -1.82 -5.44
N ALA A 37 -0.28 -1.10 -4.35
CA ALA A 37 0.53 -1.16 -3.13
C ALA A 37 0.52 -2.56 -2.50
N ALA A 38 -0.62 -3.27 -2.55
CA ALA A 38 -0.74 -4.64 -2.09
C ALA A 38 0.12 -5.60 -2.93
N GLY A 39 0.08 -5.49 -4.26
CA GLY A 39 0.93 -6.31 -5.14
C GLY A 39 2.42 -6.11 -4.88
N LEU A 40 2.85 -4.85 -4.75
CA LEU A 40 4.23 -4.51 -4.41
C LEU A 40 4.62 -4.99 -3.00
N GLY A 41 3.69 -4.90 -2.04
CA GLY A 41 3.90 -5.40 -0.69
C GLY A 41 4.07 -6.92 -0.64
N ALA A 42 3.23 -7.67 -1.35
CA ALA A 42 3.38 -9.12 -1.50
C ALA A 42 4.72 -9.47 -2.14
N ALA A 43 5.04 -8.85 -3.27
CA ALA A 43 6.26 -9.13 -4.02
C ALA A 43 7.53 -8.89 -3.19
N THR A 44 7.61 -7.75 -2.50
CA THR A 44 8.75 -7.42 -1.64
C THR A 44 8.86 -8.35 -0.43
N THR A 45 7.74 -8.78 0.15
CA THR A 45 7.76 -9.74 1.27
C THR A 45 8.23 -11.11 0.82
N ILE A 46 7.75 -11.61 -0.32
CA ILE A 46 8.20 -12.90 -0.90
C ILE A 46 9.71 -12.87 -1.18
N LEU A 47 10.19 -11.81 -1.85
CA LEU A 47 11.61 -11.66 -2.17
C LEU A 47 12.49 -11.53 -0.92
N ASN A 48 12.02 -10.81 0.10
CA ASN A 48 12.68 -10.74 1.40
C ASN A 48 12.78 -12.13 2.06
N LEU A 49 11.77 -12.98 1.94
CA LEU A 49 11.83 -14.34 2.53
C LEU A 49 12.71 -15.31 1.74
N TYR A 50 12.92 -15.07 0.44
CA TYR A 50 13.84 -15.85 -0.39
C TYR A 50 15.30 -15.42 -0.24
N THR A 51 15.55 -14.15 0.10
CA THR A 51 16.90 -13.65 0.32
C THR A 51 17.31 -13.91 1.78
N GLU A 52 18.35 -14.72 1.98
CA GLU A 52 18.88 -15.02 3.32
C GLU A 52 19.25 -13.71 4.04
N PHE A 53 18.60 -13.46 5.18
CA PHE A 53 18.94 -12.31 6.02
C PHE A 53 20.17 -12.61 6.87
N GLU A 54 21.35 -12.18 6.41
CA GLU A 54 22.50 -11.99 7.30
C GLU A 54 22.20 -10.84 8.27
N GLY A 55 21.83 -11.17 9.51
CA GLY A 55 21.70 -10.17 10.59
C GLY A 55 20.51 -10.37 11.54
N ILE A 56 19.49 -11.13 11.14
CA ILE A 56 18.35 -11.50 12.02
C ILE A 56 18.33 -13.02 12.22
N GLY A 57 19.50 -13.59 12.54
CA GLY A 57 19.67 -15.02 12.85
C GLY A 57 19.09 -15.93 11.78
N ALA A 58 19.86 -16.16 10.72
CA ALA A 58 19.70 -17.18 9.68
C ALA A 58 18.32 -17.87 9.72
N LEU A 59 17.30 -17.23 9.15
CA LEU A 59 16.11 -17.99 8.77
C LEU A 59 16.57 -18.90 7.64
N ASP A 60 16.59 -20.21 7.88
CA ASP A 60 16.66 -21.19 6.82
C ASP A 60 15.62 -20.83 5.75
N ARG A 61 16.00 -20.97 4.48
CA ARG A 61 15.17 -20.57 3.33
C ARG A 61 13.74 -21.09 3.49
N VAL A 62 12.78 -20.15 3.51
CA VAL A 62 11.37 -20.51 3.64
C VAL A 62 10.91 -21.21 2.35
N PRO A 63 10.26 -22.38 2.42
CA PRO A 63 9.71 -23.06 1.26
C PRO A 63 8.80 -22.13 0.43
N PRO A 64 8.80 -22.22 -0.92
CA PRO A 64 8.05 -21.32 -1.79
C PRO A 64 6.56 -21.18 -1.45
N GLY A 65 5.90 -22.29 -1.08
CA GLY A 65 4.49 -22.27 -0.71
C GLY A 65 4.21 -21.45 0.56
N GLN A 66 5.13 -21.44 1.51
CA GLN A 66 5.02 -20.66 2.74
C GLN A 66 5.36 -19.18 2.50
N ALA A 67 6.34 -18.89 1.63
CA ALA A 67 6.65 -17.52 1.23
C ALA A 67 5.44 -16.82 0.60
N VAL A 68 4.65 -17.53 -0.23
CA VAL A 68 3.40 -17.00 -0.81
C VAL A 68 2.35 -16.71 0.27
N LEU A 69 2.20 -17.60 1.26
CA LEU A 69 1.28 -17.36 2.39
C LEU A 69 1.67 -16.11 3.18
N PHE A 70 2.96 -15.90 3.45
CA PHE A 70 3.46 -14.70 4.11
C PHE A 70 3.40 -13.46 3.21
N GLY A 71 3.43 -13.62 1.89
CA GLY A 71 3.16 -12.55 0.93
C GLY A 71 1.78 -11.88 1.12
N ILE A 72 0.79 -12.60 1.67
CA ILE A 72 -0.52 -12.04 2.02
C ILE A 72 -0.40 -10.95 3.09
N ALA A 73 0.46 -11.16 4.08
CA ALA A 73 0.74 -10.16 5.11
C ALA A 73 1.36 -8.90 4.50
N GLY A 74 2.32 -9.07 3.59
CA GLY A 74 2.89 -7.99 2.78
C GLY A 74 1.83 -7.24 1.96
N ALA A 75 0.89 -7.97 1.35
CA ALA A 75 -0.22 -7.38 0.61
C ALA A 75 -1.13 -6.52 1.49
N LEU A 76 -1.49 -7.02 2.67
CA LEU A 76 -2.31 -6.29 3.63
C LEU A 76 -1.58 -5.04 4.12
N GLY A 77 -0.30 -5.15 4.47
CA GLY A 77 0.52 -4.00 4.85
C GLY A 77 0.58 -2.94 3.74
N GLY A 78 0.87 -3.35 2.51
CA GLY A 78 0.88 -2.46 1.34
C GLY A 78 -0.48 -1.78 1.10
N PHE A 79 -1.57 -2.53 1.16
CA PHE A 79 -2.92 -2.00 0.97
C PHE A 79 -3.31 -0.98 2.06
N LEU A 80 -3.04 -1.30 3.33
CA LEU A 80 -3.38 -0.45 4.48
C LEU A 80 -2.60 0.87 4.50
N VAL A 81 -1.40 0.89 3.92
CA VAL A 81 -0.64 2.13 3.74
C VAL A 81 -1.11 2.87 2.48
N GLY A 82 -1.16 2.20 1.33
CA GLY A 82 -1.43 2.83 0.03
C GLY A 82 -2.88 3.27 -0.17
N GLY A 83 -3.86 2.47 0.25
CA GLY A 83 -5.29 2.71 0.03
C GLY A 83 -5.83 3.91 0.82
N PRO A 84 -5.73 3.92 2.16
CA PRO A 84 -6.15 5.05 2.98
C PRO A 84 -5.39 6.35 2.66
N ALA A 85 -4.06 6.27 2.47
CA ALA A 85 -3.26 7.45 2.12
C ALA A 85 -3.72 8.07 0.80
N SER A 86 -3.97 7.25 -0.22
CA SER A 86 -4.46 7.73 -1.52
C SER A 86 -5.90 8.22 -1.49
N TYR A 87 -6.76 7.63 -0.65
CA TYR A 87 -8.11 8.15 -0.37
C TYR A 87 -8.03 9.55 0.27
N TRP A 88 -7.11 9.78 1.21
CA TRP A 88 -6.90 11.08 1.85
C TRP A 88 -6.28 12.10 0.89
N LEU A 89 -5.28 11.67 0.11
CA LEU A 89 -4.66 12.45 -0.97
C LEU A 89 -5.62 12.78 -2.10
N TYR A 90 -6.71 12.04 -2.29
CA TYR A 90 -7.76 12.45 -3.22
C TYR A 90 -8.37 13.82 -2.84
N GLY A 91 -8.31 14.19 -1.55
CA GLY A 91 -8.73 15.48 -0.99
C GLY A 91 -9.95 15.35 -0.07
N VAL A 92 -9.94 16.07 1.06
CA VAL A 92 -10.99 16.01 2.10
C VAL A 92 -12.15 16.96 1.85
N ARG A 93 -12.04 17.97 0.97
CA ARG A 93 -13.03 19.04 0.92
C ARG A 93 -13.94 19.04 -0.30
N PRO A 94 -15.25 19.30 -0.11
CA PRO A 94 -16.15 19.78 -1.15
C PRO A 94 -15.82 21.24 -1.47
N THR A 95 -14.60 21.56 -1.88
CA THR A 95 -14.23 22.92 -2.29
C THR A 95 -14.67 23.12 -3.73
N PHE A 96 -15.86 23.71 -3.90
CA PHE A 96 -16.35 24.64 -4.94
C PHE A 96 -15.61 24.75 -6.28
N SER A 97 -15.14 23.64 -6.83
CA SER A 97 -14.46 23.57 -8.11
C SER A 97 -15.24 22.60 -8.99
N LEU A 98 -16.11 23.16 -9.82
CA LEU A 98 -16.72 22.49 -10.99
C LEU A 98 -15.67 22.00 -12.01
N HIS A 99 -14.41 22.40 -11.83
CA HIS A 99 -13.30 21.97 -12.67
C HIS A 99 -12.81 20.58 -12.26
N GLY A 100 -12.69 19.69 -13.26
CA GLY A 100 -12.15 18.35 -13.08
C GLY A 100 -10.77 18.36 -12.41
N ARG A 101 -10.54 17.39 -11.53
CA ARG A 101 -9.25 17.20 -10.85
C ARG A 101 -8.14 17.08 -11.89
N ARG A 102 -7.06 17.85 -11.71
CA ARG A 102 -5.82 17.68 -12.48
C ARG A 102 -4.95 16.60 -11.85
N ALA A 103 -4.26 15.82 -12.67
CA ALA A 103 -3.24 14.88 -12.20
C ALA A 103 -2.16 15.63 -11.42
N ARG A 104 -1.72 15.05 -10.31
CA ARG A 104 -0.61 15.60 -9.52
C ARG A 104 0.70 15.43 -10.31
N ARG A 105 1.66 16.31 -10.03
CA ARG A 105 3.00 16.24 -10.65
C ARG A 105 3.71 14.96 -10.18
N LEU A 106 4.54 14.37 -11.05
CA LEU A 106 5.30 13.15 -10.77
C LEU A 106 6.09 13.24 -9.45
N TRP A 107 6.72 14.38 -9.17
CA TRP A 107 7.48 14.60 -7.93
C TRP A 107 6.66 14.42 -6.65
N VAL A 108 5.35 14.73 -6.67
CA VAL A 108 4.46 14.48 -5.52
C VAL A 108 4.34 12.98 -5.27
N TRP A 109 4.23 12.18 -6.34
CA TRP A 109 4.17 10.73 -6.26
C TRP A 109 5.50 10.10 -5.86
N LEU A 110 6.63 10.69 -6.28
CA LEU A 110 7.95 10.25 -5.83
C LEU A 110 8.17 10.52 -4.33
N LEU A 111 7.76 11.68 -3.82
CA LEU A 111 7.80 11.96 -2.38
C LEU A 111 6.91 10.99 -1.59
N LEU A 112 5.70 10.71 -2.12
CA LEU A 112 4.81 9.71 -1.52
C LEU A 112 5.38 8.30 -1.60
N ALA A 113 6.15 7.98 -2.64
CA ALA A 113 6.84 6.71 -2.75
C ALA A 113 7.92 6.58 -1.67
N VAL A 114 8.67 7.65 -1.39
CA VAL A 114 9.64 7.65 -0.28
C VAL A 114 8.93 7.40 1.05
N VAL A 115 7.85 8.15 1.33
CA VAL A 115 7.05 7.95 2.55
C VAL A 115 6.48 6.53 2.61
N PHE A 116 5.96 6.02 1.49
CA PHE A 116 5.46 4.66 1.36
C PHE A 116 6.54 3.65 1.70
N VAL A 117 7.77 3.77 1.17
CA VAL A 117 8.88 2.87 1.49
C VAL A 117 9.17 2.89 2.98
N PHE A 118 9.29 4.06 3.61
CA PHE A 118 9.55 4.12 5.05
C PHE A 118 8.45 3.46 5.88
N PHE A 119 7.18 3.81 5.63
CA PHE A 119 6.04 3.23 6.35
C PHE A 119 5.87 1.75 6.07
N TYR A 120 5.97 1.33 4.81
CA TYR A 120 5.86 -0.06 4.40
C TYR A 120 6.97 -0.89 5.02
N THR A 121 8.22 -0.43 4.96
CA THR A 121 9.35 -1.16 5.54
C THR A 121 9.25 -1.22 7.07
N TYR A 122 8.77 -0.15 7.70
CA TYR A 122 8.48 -0.12 9.13
C TYR A 122 7.39 -1.13 9.51
N VAL A 123 6.27 -1.17 8.77
CA VAL A 123 5.16 -2.09 9.04
C VAL A 123 5.57 -3.54 8.76
N THR A 124 6.18 -3.79 7.61
CA THR A 124 6.56 -5.14 7.18
C THR A 124 7.76 -5.67 7.97
N GLY A 125 8.81 -4.90 8.15
CA GLY A 125 10.02 -5.31 8.88
C GLY A 125 9.90 -5.24 10.39
N GLY A 126 9.11 -4.31 10.93
CA GLY A 126 8.92 -4.15 12.36
C GLY A 126 7.90 -5.13 12.96
N ILE A 127 6.86 -5.49 12.19
CA ILE A 127 5.70 -6.22 12.74
C ILE A 127 5.48 -7.53 11.99
N PHE A 128 5.29 -7.47 10.67
CA PHE A 128 4.84 -8.64 9.92
C PHE A 128 5.91 -9.72 9.79
N LEU A 129 7.17 -9.36 9.52
CA LEU A 129 8.25 -10.33 9.37
C LEU A 129 8.57 -11.05 10.71
N PRO A 130 8.66 -10.35 11.86
CA PRO A 130 8.75 -11.00 13.16
C PRO A 130 7.51 -11.86 13.49
N MET A 131 6.30 -11.38 13.22
CA MET A 131 5.07 -12.16 13.42
C MET A 131 5.06 -13.44 12.58
N ALA A 132 5.44 -13.34 11.31
CA ALA A 132 5.55 -14.46 10.38
C ALA A 132 6.53 -15.51 10.92
N ARG A 133 7.69 -15.08 11.45
CA ARG A 133 8.67 -15.97 12.08
C ARG A 133 8.07 -16.71 13.28
N TYR A 134 7.40 -16.01 14.19
CA TYR A 134 6.81 -16.67 15.37
C TYR A 134 5.68 -17.62 14.99
N LEU A 135 4.87 -17.27 13.97
CA LEU A 135 3.86 -18.15 13.42
C LEU A 135 4.48 -19.40 12.78
N PHE A 136 5.59 -19.24 12.05
CA PHE A 136 6.33 -20.37 11.49
C PHE A 136 6.86 -21.29 12.60
N LEU A 137 7.52 -20.74 13.63
CA LEU A 137 8.03 -21.52 14.77
C LEU A 137 6.90 -22.26 15.50
N TYR A 138 5.71 -21.68 15.56
CA TYR A 138 4.51 -22.34 16.08
C TYR A 138 4.04 -23.49 15.19
N LEU A 139 3.89 -23.26 13.88
CA LEU A 139 3.48 -24.29 12.93
C LEU A 139 4.48 -25.45 12.86
N SER A 140 5.76 -25.17 13.07
CA SER A 140 6.83 -26.16 13.20
C SER A 140 6.86 -26.86 14.56
N SER A 141 5.89 -26.62 15.45
CA SER A 141 5.81 -27.18 16.81
C SER A 141 6.99 -26.84 17.72
N VAL A 142 7.78 -25.81 17.38
CA VAL A 142 8.92 -25.33 18.17
C VAL A 142 8.46 -24.37 19.28
N MET A 143 7.33 -23.68 19.08
CA MET A 143 6.78 -22.71 20.02
C MET A 143 5.34 -23.06 20.42
N SER A 144 4.97 -22.87 21.68
CA SER A 144 3.60 -23.07 22.19
C SER A 144 2.70 -21.84 21.96
N VAL A 145 1.38 -22.03 21.94
CA VAL A 145 0.40 -20.93 21.75
C VAL A 145 0.62 -19.77 22.73
N PRO A 146 0.80 -19.99 24.05
CA PRO A 146 1.02 -18.88 25.00
C PRO A 146 2.29 -18.08 24.68
N ASN A 147 3.34 -18.73 24.20
CA ASN A 147 4.59 -18.06 23.83
C ASN A 147 4.41 -17.19 22.59
N VAL A 148 3.68 -17.65 21.58
CA VAL A 148 3.38 -16.85 20.37
C VAL A 148 2.57 -15.61 20.74
N VAL A 149 1.52 -15.80 21.53
CA VAL A 149 0.65 -14.71 21.98
C VAL A 149 1.47 -13.68 22.78
N GLY A 150 2.31 -14.13 23.71
CA GLY A 150 3.22 -13.27 24.46
C GLY A 150 4.14 -12.45 23.54
N ARG A 151 4.76 -13.10 22.54
CA ARG A 151 5.63 -12.40 21.57
C ARG A 151 4.87 -11.41 20.70
N PHE A 152 3.60 -11.67 20.37
CA PHE A 152 2.77 -10.71 19.65
C PHE A 152 2.47 -9.50 20.52
N PHE A 153 2.10 -9.70 21.79
CA PHE A 153 1.93 -8.60 22.74
C PHE A 153 3.21 -7.80 22.93
N ASP A 154 4.38 -8.45 23.04
CA ASP A 154 5.68 -7.77 23.14
C ASP A 154 5.95 -6.92 21.90
N LEU A 155 5.67 -7.44 20.69
CA LEU A 155 5.81 -6.68 19.45
C LEU A 155 4.92 -5.42 19.44
N PHE A 156 3.70 -5.51 19.98
CA PHE A 156 2.79 -4.37 20.06
C PHE A 156 3.12 -3.37 21.18
N THR A 157 3.69 -3.83 22.29
CA THR A 157 3.86 -3.02 23.50
C THR A 157 5.28 -2.53 23.74
N ALA A 158 6.30 -3.34 23.44
CA ALA A 158 7.63 -3.11 23.99
C ALA A 158 8.52 -2.22 23.10
N SER A 159 8.38 -2.19 21.77
CA SER A 159 9.35 -1.45 20.95
C SER A 159 8.93 -1.19 19.49
N TRP A 160 7.69 -0.74 19.25
CA TRP A 160 7.26 -0.36 17.88
C TRP A 160 8.26 0.58 17.20
N LEU A 161 8.66 1.64 17.89
CA LEU A 161 9.54 2.66 17.32
C LEU A 161 10.98 2.13 17.13
N VAL A 162 11.56 1.46 18.14
CA VAL A 162 12.97 1.05 18.09
C VAL A 162 13.21 -0.14 17.16
N PHE A 163 12.36 -1.17 17.20
CA PHE A 163 12.49 -2.33 16.30
C PHE A 163 12.02 -1.96 14.88
N GLY A 164 10.94 -1.19 14.75
CA GLY A 164 10.45 -0.77 13.44
C GLY A 164 11.43 0.16 12.74
N VAL A 165 12.06 1.11 13.44
CA VAL A 165 13.09 1.98 12.85
C VAL A 165 14.35 1.21 12.51
N LYS A 166 14.84 0.34 13.42
CA LYS A 166 16.02 -0.50 13.18
C LYS A 166 15.82 -1.43 11.98
N ASN A 167 14.69 -2.11 11.90
CA ASN A 167 14.36 -3.01 10.78
C ASN A 167 14.05 -2.23 9.50
N ALA A 168 13.47 -1.03 9.58
CA ALA A 168 13.24 -0.19 8.41
C ALA A 168 14.54 0.25 7.75
N PHE A 169 15.50 0.76 8.52
CA PHE A 169 16.81 1.13 7.98
C PHE A 169 17.59 -0.09 7.51
N PHE A 170 17.49 -1.21 8.22
CA PHE A 170 18.14 -2.45 7.82
C PHE A 170 17.60 -2.98 6.48
N LEU A 171 16.29 -3.05 6.29
CA LEU A 171 15.68 -3.55 5.04
C LEU A 171 15.84 -2.60 3.85
N ILE A 172 15.91 -1.28 4.10
CA ILE A 172 16.24 -0.30 3.04
C ILE A 172 17.72 -0.40 2.64
N GLY A 173 18.61 -0.70 3.59
CA GLY A 173 20.05 -0.86 3.37
C GLY A 173 20.51 -2.28 3.03
N ALA A 174 19.63 -3.29 3.15
CA ALA A 174 19.94 -4.69 2.89
C ALA A 174 20.20 -4.91 1.40
N VAL A 175 21.04 -5.90 1.09
CA VAL A 175 21.32 -6.29 -0.29
C VAL A 175 20.58 -7.58 -0.60
N PRO A 176 19.66 -7.59 -1.59
CA PRO A 176 19.15 -6.44 -2.35
C PRO A 176 18.03 -5.67 -1.61
N PRO A 177 17.89 -4.34 -1.83
CA PRO A 177 16.96 -3.49 -1.08
C PRO A 177 15.55 -3.55 -1.69
N TRP A 178 14.90 -4.71 -1.62
CA TRP A 178 13.59 -4.96 -2.24
C TRP A 178 12.53 -3.91 -1.92
N PRO A 179 12.40 -3.39 -0.69
CA PRO A 179 11.42 -2.34 -0.39
C PRO A 179 11.70 -1.03 -1.16
N ALA A 180 12.97 -0.65 -1.33
CA ALA A 180 13.35 0.54 -2.08
C ALA A 180 12.99 0.40 -3.57
N ILE A 181 13.24 -0.78 -4.15
CA ILE A 181 12.84 -1.11 -5.53
C ILE A 181 11.32 -1.02 -5.67
N GLY A 182 10.57 -1.57 -4.70
CA GLY A 182 9.11 -1.46 -4.65
C GLY A 182 8.63 0.00 -4.64
N GLY A 183 9.30 0.88 -3.90
CA GLY A 183 9.05 2.33 -3.92
C GLY A 183 9.29 2.98 -5.28
N VAL A 184 10.41 2.64 -5.93
CA VAL A 184 10.75 3.14 -7.27
C VAL A 184 9.69 2.74 -8.30
N VAL A 185 9.06 1.56 -8.17
CA VAL A 185 7.94 1.16 -9.01
C VAL A 185 6.64 1.86 -8.60
N PHE A 186 6.39 2.01 -7.30
CA PHE A 186 5.17 2.63 -6.77
C PHE A 186 4.99 4.08 -7.26
N GLY A 187 6.01 4.93 -7.20
CA GLY A 187 5.89 6.34 -7.55
C GLY A 187 5.40 6.59 -9.00
N PRO A 188 6.13 6.11 -10.02
CA PRO A 188 5.70 6.17 -11.41
C PRO A 188 4.37 5.45 -11.65
N GLY A 189 4.16 4.26 -11.08
CA GLY A 189 2.91 3.50 -11.22
C GLY A 189 1.70 4.30 -10.72
N ALA A 190 1.80 4.86 -9.52
CA ALA A 190 0.77 5.70 -8.92
C ALA A 190 0.50 6.98 -9.72
N TRP A 191 1.55 7.58 -10.29
CA TRP A 191 1.41 8.74 -11.17
C TRP A 191 0.66 8.42 -12.47
N VAL A 192 0.92 7.26 -13.09
CA VAL A 192 0.18 6.82 -14.28
C VAL A 192 -1.28 6.51 -13.93
N ILE A 193 -1.54 5.86 -12.79
CA ILE A 193 -2.90 5.63 -12.27
C ILE A 193 -3.64 6.97 -12.07
N ASP A 194 -2.97 7.97 -11.50
CA ASP A 194 -3.50 9.33 -11.34
C ASP A 194 -3.87 9.95 -12.69
N LYS A 195 -2.96 9.90 -13.67
CA LYS A 195 -3.23 10.37 -15.03
C LYS A 195 -4.45 9.71 -15.65
N PHE A 196 -4.54 8.38 -15.59
CA PHE A 196 -5.69 7.66 -16.13
C PHE A 196 -6.97 8.07 -15.42
N SER A 197 -6.95 8.19 -14.09
CA SER A 197 -8.13 8.60 -13.30
C SER A 197 -8.65 9.99 -13.69
N THR A 198 -7.77 10.90 -14.11
CA THR A 198 -8.09 12.26 -14.53
C THR A 198 -8.30 12.43 -16.05
N SER A 199 -8.28 11.35 -16.82
CA SER A 199 -8.46 11.39 -18.27
C SER A 199 -9.87 11.89 -18.65
N SER A 200 -9.96 12.66 -19.75
CA SER A 200 -11.22 13.12 -20.33
C SER A 200 -12.04 11.98 -20.96
N ASN A 201 -11.41 10.84 -21.25
CA ASN A 201 -12.11 9.66 -21.79
C ASN A 201 -12.81 8.88 -20.67
N PRO A 202 -14.17 8.77 -20.67
CA PRO A 202 -14.92 8.13 -19.59
C PRO A 202 -14.58 6.66 -19.35
N ARG A 203 -14.23 5.92 -20.42
CA ARG A 203 -13.85 4.51 -20.29
C ARG A 203 -12.49 4.37 -19.61
N LEU A 204 -11.54 5.21 -20.01
CA LEU A 204 -10.18 5.18 -19.50
C LEU A 204 -10.11 5.62 -18.03
N SER A 205 -10.85 6.67 -17.65
CA SER A 205 -10.96 7.12 -16.25
C SER A 205 -11.64 6.09 -15.34
N LYS A 206 -12.62 5.33 -15.86
CA LYS A 206 -13.36 4.35 -15.07
C LYS A 206 -12.60 3.03 -14.87
N TYR A 207 -11.98 2.49 -15.92
CA TYR A 207 -11.38 1.15 -15.88
C TYR A 207 -9.85 1.17 -15.87
N GLY A 208 -9.22 2.17 -16.50
CA GLY A 208 -7.77 2.28 -16.62
C GLY A 208 -7.01 2.20 -15.30
N PRO A 209 -7.41 2.94 -14.24
CA PRO A 209 -6.76 2.88 -12.92
C PRO A 209 -6.70 1.46 -12.34
N ILE A 210 -7.83 0.74 -12.34
CA ILE A 210 -7.91 -0.61 -11.77
C ILE A 210 -7.17 -1.61 -12.65
N THR A 211 -7.33 -1.55 -13.97
CA THR A 211 -6.62 -2.44 -14.89
C THR A 211 -5.11 -2.31 -14.75
N LEU A 212 -4.59 -1.07 -14.71
CA LEU A 212 -3.16 -0.83 -14.55
C LEU A 212 -2.67 -1.34 -13.18
N ALA A 213 -3.40 -1.03 -12.11
CA ALA A 213 -3.05 -1.48 -10.77
C ALA A 213 -2.95 -3.01 -10.69
N THR A 214 -3.95 -3.72 -11.23
CA THR A 214 -3.97 -5.19 -11.25
C THR A 214 -2.83 -5.76 -12.09
N VAL A 215 -2.58 -5.22 -13.28
CA VAL A 215 -1.48 -5.69 -14.16
C VAL A 215 -0.13 -5.50 -13.48
N VAL A 216 0.16 -4.31 -12.94
CA VAL A 216 1.42 -4.04 -12.24
C VAL A 216 1.58 -4.96 -11.03
N SER A 217 0.50 -5.18 -10.27
CA SER A 217 0.51 -6.07 -9.10
C SER A 217 0.81 -7.51 -9.47
N LEU A 218 0.14 -8.04 -10.50
CA LEU A 218 0.35 -9.41 -10.97
C LEU A 218 1.76 -9.61 -11.49
N VAL A 219 2.28 -8.67 -12.30
CA VAL A 219 3.66 -8.73 -12.80
C VAL A 219 4.65 -8.73 -11.64
N ALA A 220 4.48 -7.87 -10.65
CA ALA A 220 5.36 -7.82 -9.48
C ALA A 220 5.33 -9.13 -8.67
N VAL A 221 4.14 -9.69 -8.42
CA VAL A 221 3.99 -10.95 -7.67
C VAL A 221 4.54 -12.14 -8.44
N VAL A 222 4.24 -12.25 -9.74
CA VAL A 222 4.79 -13.32 -10.60
C VAL A 222 6.31 -13.23 -10.66
N PHE A 223 6.86 -12.02 -10.83
CA PHE A 223 8.31 -11.81 -10.78
C PHE A 223 8.90 -12.22 -9.43
N ALA A 224 8.25 -11.90 -8.31
CA ALA A 224 8.72 -12.31 -6.99
C ALA A 224 8.69 -13.84 -6.79
N ILE A 225 7.65 -14.51 -7.28
CA ILE A 225 7.52 -15.98 -7.20
C ILE A 225 8.57 -16.69 -8.08
N LEU A 226 8.84 -16.14 -9.27
CA LEU A 226 9.81 -16.68 -10.23
C LEU A 226 11.24 -16.15 -10.02
N GLY A 227 11.42 -15.22 -9.08
CA GLY A 227 12.68 -14.54 -8.80
C GLY A 227 13.80 -15.48 -8.36
N PRO A 228 15.03 -14.96 -8.22
CA PRO A 228 16.20 -15.77 -7.90
C PRO A 228 15.97 -16.56 -6.61
N LYS A 229 16.19 -17.88 -6.70
CA LYS A 229 16.15 -18.85 -5.60
C LYS A 229 17.52 -19.04 -4.96
#